data_AF-A0A948Y810-F1
#
_entry.id   AF-A0A948Y810-F1
#
_cell.length_a   1.000
_cell.length_b   1.000
_cell.length_c   1.000
_cell.angle_alpha   90.00
_cell.angle_beta   90.00
_cell.angle_gamma   90.00
#
_symmetry.space_group_name_H-M   'P 1'
#
loop_
_entity.id
_entity.type
_entity.pdbx_description
1 polymer ?
#
loop_
_entity_poly.entity_id
_entity_poly.type
_entity_poly.pdbx_seq_one_letter_code
_entity_poly.pdbx_strand_id
1 'polypeptide(L)' 'GCTYSSAIAAKLADGCTLIDSVKTAKKYIDCAIKGGQFLQIGHGHGPLNHMVSSQYT' A
#
# COMPACT_ATOMS: atom_id res chain seq x y z
N GLY A 1 4.40 -5.64 6.56
CA GLY A 1 3.27 -6.21 7.32
C GLY A 1 2.16 -5.20 7.50
N CYS A 2 2.34 -4.25 8.43
CA CYS A 2 1.30 -3.31 8.86
C CYS A 2 0.58 -2.59 7.72
N THR A 3 1.30 -2.00 6.78
CA THR A 3 0.72 -1.27 5.63
C THR A 3 -0.20 -2.14 4.77
N TYR A 4 0.17 -3.40 4.53
CA TYR A 4 -0.63 -4.32 3.72
C TYR A 4 -1.92 -4.72 4.45
N SER A 5 -1.81 -5.06 5.73
CA SER A 5 -2.96 -5.40 6.57
C SER A 5 -3.94 -4.23 6.72
N SER A 6 -3.42 -3.00 6.93
CA SER A 6 -4.24 -1.79 7.00
C SER A 6 -4.99 -1.52 5.68
N ALA A 7 -4.34 -1.73 4.53
CA ALA A 7 -4.98 -1.56 3.23
C ALA A 7 -6.11 -2.58 2.98
N ILE A 8 -5.94 -3.84 3.42
CA ILE A 8 -7.02 -4.85 3.35
C ILE A 8 -8.19 -4.43 4.24
N ALA A 9 -7.93 -4.05 5.48
CA ALA A 9 -8.96 -3.62 6.43
C ALA A 9 -9.74 -2.40 5.90
N ALA A 10 -9.06 -1.44 5.29
CA ALA A 10 -9.70 -0.27 4.69
C ALA A 10 -10.62 -0.65 3.52
N LYS A 11 -10.20 -1.54 2.62
CA LYS A 11 -11.05 -1.99 1.50
C LYS A 11 -12.22 -2.86 1.93
N LEU A 12 -12.06 -3.64 2.99
CA LEU A 12 -13.18 -4.36 3.61
C LEU A 12 -14.19 -3.38 4.23
N ALA A 13 -13.72 -2.33 4.92
CA ALA A 13 -14.58 -1.29 5.46
C ALA A 13 -15.32 -0.49 4.37
N ASP A 14 -14.71 -0.40 3.18
CA ASP A 14 -15.28 0.17 1.94
C ASP A 14 -16.26 -0.80 1.23
N GLY A 15 -16.60 -1.94 1.84
CA GLY A 15 -17.58 -2.89 1.33
C GLY A 15 -17.09 -3.82 0.21
N CYS A 16 -15.79 -3.83 -0.09
CA CYS A 16 -15.23 -4.75 -1.09
C CYS A 16 -15.23 -6.19 -0.58
N THR A 17 -15.26 -7.15 -1.51
CA THR A 17 -15.08 -8.57 -1.16
C THR A 17 -13.68 -8.80 -0.57
N LEU A 18 -13.50 -9.89 0.19
CA LEU A 18 -12.18 -10.24 0.71
C LEU A 18 -11.13 -10.37 -0.40
N ILE A 19 -11.50 -11.03 -1.50
CA ILE A 19 -10.59 -11.24 -2.63
C ILE A 19 -10.20 -9.92 -3.29
N ASP A 20 -11.16 -9.01 -3.52
CA ASP A 20 -10.89 -7.72 -4.14
C ASP A 20 -10.10 -6.79 -3.20
N SER A 21 -10.36 -6.86 -1.90
CA SER A 21 -9.60 -6.14 -0.87
C SER A 21 -8.14 -6.58 -0.86
N VAL A 22 -7.89 -7.89 -0.88
CA VAL A 22 -6.53 -8.47 -0.91
C VAL A 22 -5.80 -8.10 -2.21
N LYS A 23 -6.47 -8.19 -3.36
CA LYS A 23 -5.91 -7.79 -4.66
C LYS A 23 -5.55 -6.31 -4.69
N THR A 24 -6.45 -5.45 -4.20
CA THR A 24 -6.24 -3.99 -4.18
C THR A 24 -5.11 -3.61 -3.23
N ALA A 25 -5.09 -4.17 -2.03
CA ALA A 25 -4.00 -3.98 -1.08
C ALA A 25 -2.64 -4.43 -1.66
N LYS A 26 -2.63 -5.47 -2.51
CA LYS A 26 -1.39 -5.99 -3.10
C LYS A 26 -0.84 -5.03 -4.15
N LYS A 27 -1.71 -4.48 -5.01
CA LYS A 27 -1.34 -3.41 -5.92
C LYS A 27 -0.82 -2.18 -5.17
N TYR A 28 -1.52 -1.78 -4.10
CA TYR A 28 -1.14 -0.64 -3.28
C TYR A 28 0.27 -0.80 -2.67
N ILE A 29 0.56 -1.93 -2.04
CA ILE A 29 1.87 -2.13 -1.40
C ILE A 29 3.01 -2.20 -2.42
N ASP A 30 2.78 -2.76 -3.62
CA ASP A 30 3.80 -2.79 -4.67
C ASP A 30 4.12 -1.37 -5.17
N CYS A 31 3.09 -0.52 -5.35
CA CYS A 31 3.29 0.89 -5.66
C CYS A 31 4.02 1.62 -4.52
N ALA A 32 3.62 1.38 -3.28
CA ALA A 32 4.20 2.04 -2.11
C ALA A 32 5.69 1.74 -1.94
N ILE A 33 6.09 0.47 -2.17
CA ILE A 33 7.49 0.05 -2.13
C ILE A 33 8.27 0.73 -3.26
N LYS A 34 7.76 0.72 -4.49
CA LYS A 34 8.41 1.37 -5.63
C LYS A 34 8.55 2.88 -5.42
N GLY A 35 7.51 3.53 -4.93
CA GLY A 35 7.51 4.97 -4.63
C GLY A 35 8.45 5.35 -3.48
N GLY A 36 8.72 4.42 -2.56
CA GLY A 36 9.66 4.63 -1.45
C GLY A 36 11.12 4.74 -1.88
N GLN A 37 11.48 4.18 -3.04
CA GLN A 37 12.86 4.22 -3.58
C GLN A 37 13.35 5.65 -3.85
N PHE A 38 12.43 6.60 -4.02
CA PHE A 38 12.74 8.00 -4.27
C PHE A 38 12.79 8.85 -2.99
N LEU A 39 12.47 8.27 -1.83
CA LEU A 39 12.49 8.95 -0.55
C LEU A 39 13.89 8.81 0.08
N GLN A 40 14.64 9.91 0.15
CA GLN A 40 15.92 9.95 0.86
C GLN A 40 15.69 10.31 2.33
N ILE A 41 15.15 9.36 3.09
CA ILE A 41 14.87 9.53 4.52
C ILE A 41 15.68 8.51 5.33
N GLY A 42 16.55 9.01 6.20
CA GLY A 42 17.45 8.19 7.02
C GLY A 42 18.67 7.67 6.24
N HIS A 43 19.49 6.87 6.92
CA HIS A 43 20.74 6.31 6.39
C HIS A 43 20.71 4.78 6.23
N GLY A 44 19.52 4.17 6.30
CA GLY A 44 19.31 2.72 6.28
C GLY A 44 18.42 2.27 5.13
N HIS A 45 17.65 1.19 5.33
CA HIS A 45 16.63 0.78 4.36
C HIS A 45 15.50 1.82 4.37
N GLY A 46 15.39 2.56 3.27
CA GLY A 46 14.44 3.65 3.12
C GLY A 46 12.99 3.22 3.35
N PRO A 47 12.11 4.14 3.80
CA PRO A 47 10.71 3.83 4.05
C PRO A 47 9.96 3.56 2.74
N LEU A 48 8.83 2.85 2.84
CA LEU A 48 7.85 2.82 1.76
C LEU A 48 7.09 4.16 1.68
N ASN A 49 6.55 4.48 0.50
CA ASN A 49 5.75 5.68 0.30
C ASN A 49 4.25 5.38 0.46
N HIS A 50 3.65 5.86 1.56
CA HIS A 50 2.21 5.68 1.81
C HIS A 50 1.29 6.51 0.91
N MET A 51 1.78 7.64 0.38
CA MET A 51 1.01 8.60 -0.40
C MET A 51 0.99 8.24 -1.91
N VAL A 52 1.14 6.96 -2.24
CA VAL A 52 0.99 6.50 -3.62
C VAL A 52 -0.47 6.64 -4.03
N SER A 53 -0.72 7.34 -5.14
CA SER A 53 -2.08 7.63 -5.58
C SER A 53 -2.85 6.34 -5.84
N SER A 54 -4.07 6.24 -5.29
CA SER A 54 -5.00 5.12 -5.50
C SER A 54 -5.61 5.11 -6.91
N GLN A 55 -4.92 5.62 -7.93
CA GLN A 55 -5.40 5.67 -9.32
C GLN A 55 -5.37 4.31 -10.03
N TYR A 56 -5.57 3.21 -9.29
CA TYR A 56 -5.60 1.84 -9.80
C TYR A 56 -6.79 1.03 -9.26
N THR A 57 -7.83 1.73 -8.80
CA THR A 57 -9.15 1.15 -8.49
C THR A 57 -9.94 1.06 -9.80
#